data_AF-A0A6A4X194-F1
#
_entry.id   AF-A0A6A4X194-F1
#
_cell.length_a   1.000
_cell.length_b   1.000
_cell.length_c   1.000
_cell.angle_alpha   90.00
_cell.angle_beta   90.00
_cell.angle_gamma   90.00
#
_symmetry.space_group_name_H-M   'P 1'
#
loop_
_entity.id
_entity.type
_entity.pdbx_description
1 polymer ?
#
loop_
_entity_poly.entity_id
_entity_poly.type
_entity_poly.pdbx_seq_one_letter_code
_entity_poly.pdbx_strand_id
1 'polypeptide(L)'
;MLDKHAVWLLESVPVAILAPAAPGQDDPMDGRGRPSQMPAAFTLVSSPTRRRNVSQLLDQGFTGEQLAYAAQMTLRKEGRKTEADIIKKVIAADGPDPTVVQASYRGPPPSLPKTLSADEALVLLFNTNRTRAAYQEVRETSKDHVADIFPQFNFVLDAKKRCHPAGVVVDDRGASVPVQQLLDHTASRLCTLQASVIQSSAAQGSLILTSKYGFIFEKESKELTTATYFQLQQEVESLTPSVVQLTNDVTISVRHEMTLTMIDGKVHNAIQGIRPVEKEKQRIVKEQKQRIQTEFRQRLGLLIDQPLPGGAGTTNDGNSARRFFLEHETSADILGLDSTLIRRFSYLLRAASSNFHLDEERFGVYAVETARMLVSQYGWFRMPQSVHKLLIHAPTVSAGMLLPLGAMSEEAQEARNKDFKAIREHHSRQISRVQSNTDLVHRLLETSDPLISPLRMRKLKIPTTTATDQFPSEVLALLRAPSAKL
;
A
#
# COMPACT_ATOMS: atom_id res chain seq x y z
N MET A 1 -59.18 -16.82 23.66
CA MET A 1 -58.38 -18.06 23.70
C MET A 1 -57.89 -18.35 25.12
N LEU A 2 -58.81 -18.48 26.09
CA LEU A 2 -58.51 -18.94 27.46
C LEU A 2 -59.63 -19.83 28.03
N ASP A 3 -60.54 -20.33 27.18
CA ASP A 3 -61.66 -21.21 27.59
C ASP A 3 -61.39 -22.71 27.35
N LYS A 4 -60.24 -23.07 26.76
CA LYS A 4 -59.92 -24.46 26.39
C LYS A 4 -59.26 -25.30 27.50
N HIS A 5 -58.96 -24.72 28.66
CA HIS A 5 -58.25 -25.42 29.74
C HIS A 5 -58.94 -25.37 31.11
N ALA A 6 -60.19 -24.87 31.18
CA ALA A 6 -60.95 -24.81 32.44
C ALA A 6 -61.33 -26.20 33.00
N VAL A 7 -61.33 -27.23 32.15
CA VAL A 7 -61.74 -28.60 32.52
C VAL A 7 -60.69 -29.32 33.37
N TRP A 8 -59.41 -28.92 33.32
CA TRP A 8 -58.32 -29.59 34.06
C TRP A 8 -58.22 -29.17 35.55
N LEU A 9 -58.97 -28.15 35.97
CA LEU A 9 -58.92 -27.62 37.35
C LEU A 9 -60.02 -28.18 38.28
N LEU A 10 -60.92 -29.03 37.76
CA LEU A 10 -62.07 -29.54 38.52
C LEU A 10 -62.08 -31.08 38.70
N GLU A 11 -61.11 -31.80 38.16
CA GLU A 11 -60.99 -33.25 38.42
C GLU A 11 -60.20 -33.50 39.71
N SER A 12 -60.96 -33.73 40.78
CA SER A 12 -60.46 -34.24 42.05
C SER A 12 -60.15 -35.73 41.91
N VAL A 13 -58.87 -36.06 41.70
CA VAL A 13 -58.40 -37.45 41.72
C VAL A 13 -58.25 -37.90 43.19
N PRO A 14 -59.00 -38.92 43.64
CA PRO A 14 -58.91 -39.40 45.02
C PRO A 14 -57.59 -40.14 45.24
N VAL A 15 -56.74 -39.62 46.13
CA VAL A 15 -55.56 -40.31 46.65
C VAL A 15 -56.02 -41.34 47.67
N ALA A 16 -56.04 -42.62 47.28
CA ALA A 16 -56.31 -43.72 48.20
C ALA A 16 -55.14 -43.88 49.18
N ILE A 17 -55.38 -43.50 50.45
CA ILE A 17 -54.47 -43.80 51.55
C ILE A 17 -54.67 -45.28 51.91
N LEU A 18 -53.74 -46.13 51.51
CA LEU A 18 -53.70 -47.54 51.89
C LEU A 18 -53.38 -47.68 53.39
N ALA A 19 -54.25 -48.37 54.13
CA ALA A 19 -54.07 -48.72 55.54
C ALA A 19 -52.90 -49.71 55.74
N PRO A 20 -52.22 -49.71 56.90
CA PRO A 20 -51.10 -50.60 57.16
C PRO A 20 -51.56 -52.06 57.36
N ALA A 21 -50.82 -53.01 56.79
CA ALA A 21 -51.07 -54.44 56.89
C ALA A 21 -50.58 -55.03 58.23
N ALA A 22 -51.31 -56.02 58.73
CA ALA A 22 -51.03 -56.77 59.96
C ALA A 22 -49.79 -57.70 59.85
N PRO A 23 -49.16 -58.12 60.96
CA PRO A 23 -47.87 -58.81 60.94
C PRO A 23 -48.03 -60.33 60.77
N GLY A 24 -47.16 -60.94 59.96
CA GLY A 24 -46.79 -62.35 60.04
C GLY A 24 -46.78 -63.12 58.72
N GLN A 25 -45.59 -63.31 58.13
CA GLN A 25 -44.93 -64.61 57.90
C GLN A 25 -43.67 -64.38 57.05
N ASP A 26 -42.52 -64.73 57.63
CA ASP A 26 -41.19 -64.59 57.03
C ASP A 26 -40.93 -65.69 56.00
N ASP A 27 -40.88 -65.32 54.71
CA ASP A 27 -40.18 -66.08 53.67
C ASP A 27 -38.78 -65.47 53.45
N PRO A 28 -37.73 -66.28 53.23
CA PRO A 28 -36.36 -65.78 53.13
C PRO A 28 -36.18 -64.96 51.84
N MET A 29 -36.02 -63.64 52.01
CA MET A 29 -35.71 -62.71 50.93
C MET A 29 -34.28 -62.93 50.43
N ASP A 30 -34.15 -63.49 49.21
CA ASP A 30 -32.97 -63.26 48.38
C ASP A 30 -32.80 -61.74 48.18
N GLY A 31 -31.63 -61.23 48.56
CA GLY A 31 -31.32 -59.80 48.57
C GLY A 31 -31.52 -59.17 47.20
N ARG A 32 -32.57 -58.34 47.06
CA ARG A 32 -32.81 -57.52 45.87
C ARG A 32 -31.79 -56.38 45.79
N GLY A 33 -30.59 -56.69 45.33
CA GLY A 33 -29.66 -55.67 44.83
C GLY A 33 -30.17 -55.11 43.50
N ARG A 34 -29.92 -53.81 43.24
CA ARG A 34 -30.10 -53.20 41.92
C ARG A 34 -29.37 -54.08 40.88
N PRO A 35 -29.99 -54.42 39.73
CA PRO A 35 -29.32 -55.24 38.73
C PRO A 35 -28.01 -54.56 38.35
N SER A 36 -26.86 -55.19 38.66
CA SER A 36 -25.59 -54.74 38.13
C SER A 36 -25.67 -55.01 36.63
N GLN A 37 -26.00 -54.00 35.84
CA GLN A 37 -25.59 -54.01 34.44
C GLN A 37 -24.11 -54.41 34.46
N MET A 38 -23.77 -55.47 33.70
CA MET A 38 -22.38 -55.91 33.42
C MET A 38 -21.41 -54.76 33.68
N PRO A 39 -20.46 -54.85 34.61
CA PRO A 39 -19.79 -53.69 35.18
C PRO A 39 -19.27 -52.83 34.03
N ALA A 40 -19.97 -51.72 33.77
CA ALA A 40 -19.60 -50.82 32.69
C ALA A 40 -18.15 -50.42 32.97
N ALA A 41 -17.29 -50.55 31.95
CA ALA A 41 -15.86 -50.28 32.10
C ALA A 41 -15.69 -48.97 32.88
N PHE A 42 -14.78 -48.94 33.87
CA PHE A 42 -14.66 -47.85 34.84
C PHE A 42 -14.66 -46.45 34.18
N THR A 43 -14.12 -46.34 32.97
CA THR A 43 -14.06 -45.14 32.13
C THR A 43 -15.42 -44.63 31.63
N LEU A 44 -16.42 -45.50 31.49
CA LEU A 44 -17.75 -45.20 30.93
C LEU A 44 -18.77 -44.72 31.99
N VAL A 45 -18.42 -44.80 33.28
CA VAL A 45 -19.34 -44.44 34.37
C VAL A 45 -19.16 -42.97 34.79
N SER A 46 -20.24 -42.32 35.23
CA SER A 46 -20.23 -40.92 35.68
C SER A 46 -19.24 -40.67 36.83
N SER A 47 -18.69 -39.46 36.92
CA SER A 47 -17.67 -39.11 37.92
C SER A 47 -18.12 -39.32 39.38
N PRO A 48 -19.38 -39.09 39.80
CA PRO A 48 -19.80 -39.36 41.17
C PRO A 48 -19.80 -40.87 41.47
N THR A 49 -20.17 -41.69 40.49
CA THR A 49 -20.20 -43.15 40.64
C THR A 49 -18.78 -43.73 40.70
N ARG A 50 -17.85 -43.23 39.86
CA ARG A 50 -16.43 -43.60 39.94
C ARG A 50 -15.83 -43.30 41.32
N ARG A 51 -16.15 -42.14 41.91
CA ARG A 51 -15.70 -41.79 43.26
C ARG A 51 -16.22 -42.76 44.32
N ARG A 52 -17.51 -43.13 44.25
CA ARG A 52 -18.10 -44.14 45.15
C ARG A 52 -17.45 -45.51 45.00
N ASN A 53 -17.18 -45.95 43.77
CA ASN A 53 -16.55 -47.25 43.51
C ASN A 53 -15.11 -47.33 44.03
N VAL A 54 -14.38 -46.21 44.04
CA VAL A 54 -12.99 -46.14 44.54
C VAL A 54 -12.93 -45.78 46.03
N SER A 55 -14.06 -45.40 46.66
CA SER A 55 -14.12 -45.04 48.09
C SER A 55 -13.52 -46.13 48.97
N GLN A 56 -13.84 -47.40 48.69
CA GLN A 56 -13.31 -48.54 49.44
C GLN A 56 -11.77 -48.63 49.42
N LEU A 57 -11.11 -48.16 48.36
CA LEU A 57 -9.65 -48.11 48.27
C LEU A 57 -9.05 -46.91 49.01
N LEU A 58 -9.80 -45.82 49.13
CA LEU A 58 -9.39 -44.62 49.87
C LEU A 58 -9.62 -44.80 51.39
N ASP A 59 -10.68 -45.50 51.77
CA ASP A 59 -11.09 -45.74 53.16
C ASP A 59 -10.18 -46.76 53.88
N GLN A 60 -9.37 -47.54 53.14
CA GLN A 60 -8.39 -48.49 53.68
C GLN A 60 -7.10 -47.83 54.22
N GLY A 61 -7.00 -46.50 54.18
CA GLY A 61 -5.92 -45.74 54.85
C GLY A 61 -4.58 -45.72 54.11
N PHE A 62 -4.53 -46.06 52.81
CA PHE A 62 -3.31 -45.98 52.02
C PHE A 62 -2.88 -44.53 51.79
N THR A 63 -1.56 -44.27 51.78
CA THR A 63 -1.03 -42.95 51.46
C THR A 63 -1.08 -42.67 49.95
N GLY A 64 -1.10 -41.39 49.57
CA GLY A 64 -1.11 -41.00 48.15
C GLY A 64 0.08 -41.56 47.35
N GLU A 65 1.25 -41.68 47.98
CA GLU A 65 2.45 -42.29 47.39
C GLU A 65 2.29 -43.80 47.16
N GLN A 66 1.65 -44.52 48.09
CA GLN A 66 1.38 -45.94 47.94
C GLN A 66 0.39 -46.20 46.79
N LEU A 67 -0.65 -45.37 46.66
CA LEU A 67 -1.62 -45.48 45.56
C LEU A 67 -1.01 -45.10 44.20
N ALA A 68 -0.13 -44.10 44.18
CA ALA A 68 0.63 -43.72 43.00
C ALA A 68 1.59 -44.83 42.53
N TYR A 69 2.32 -45.44 43.47
CA TYR A 69 3.19 -46.56 43.19
C TYR A 69 2.41 -47.80 42.73
N ALA A 70 1.26 -48.07 43.36
CA ALA A 70 0.35 -49.13 42.90
C ALA A 70 -0.10 -48.88 41.46
N ALA A 71 -0.58 -47.68 41.13
CA ALA A 71 -0.98 -47.32 39.77
C ALA A 71 0.17 -47.48 38.76
N GLN A 72 1.39 -47.10 39.14
CA GLN A 72 2.58 -47.31 38.32
C GLN A 72 2.83 -48.80 38.03
N MET A 73 2.73 -49.67 39.05
CA MET A 73 2.93 -51.11 38.89
C MET A 73 1.86 -51.75 38.01
N THR A 74 0.60 -51.33 38.16
CA THR A 74 -0.51 -51.83 37.32
C THR A 74 -0.30 -51.45 35.85
N LEU A 75 0.04 -50.19 35.56
CA LEU A 75 0.31 -49.72 34.19
C LEU A 75 1.51 -50.42 33.55
N ARG A 76 2.55 -50.75 34.34
CA ARG A 76 3.69 -51.55 33.85
C ARG A 76 3.29 -52.98 33.52
N LYS A 77 2.44 -53.60 34.35
CA LYS A 77 1.90 -54.95 34.11
C LYS A 77 1.02 -55.00 32.85
N GLU A 78 0.29 -53.92 32.57
CA GLU A 78 -0.51 -53.72 31.36
C GLU A 78 0.31 -53.33 30.11
N GLY A 79 1.64 -53.21 30.23
CA GLY A 79 2.53 -52.86 29.11
C GLY A 79 2.62 -51.37 28.78
N ARG A 80 1.92 -50.49 29.52
CA ARG A 80 1.87 -49.03 29.33
C ARG A 80 3.04 -48.33 30.03
N LYS A 81 4.26 -48.66 29.59
CA LYS A 81 5.52 -48.25 30.24
C LYS A 81 5.72 -46.72 30.28
N THR A 82 5.38 -46.03 29.18
CA THR A 82 5.54 -44.57 29.06
C THR A 82 4.69 -43.80 30.08
N GLU A 83 3.45 -44.22 30.29
CA GLU A 83 2.54 -43.59 31.24
C GLU A 83 2.97 -43.81 32.69
N ALA A 84 3.44 -45.03 33.00
CA ALA A 84 4.02 -45.33 34.31
C ALA A 84 5.27 -44.49 34.60
N ASP A 85 6.08 -44.19 33.59
CA ASP A 85 7.26 -43.33 33.72
C ASP A 85 6.89 -41.84 33.87
N ILE A 86 5.78 -41.39 33.27
CA ILE A 86 5.23 -40.04 33.48
C ILE A 86 4.77 -39.88 34.94
N ILE A 87 3.98 -40.83 35.46
CA ILE A 87 3.52 -40.80 36.86
C ILE A 87 4.72 -40.78 37.82
N LYS A 88 5.75 -41.59 37.55
CA LYS A 88 6.99 -41.58 38.35
C LYS A 88 7.67 -40.21 38.36
N LYS A 89 7.76 -39.55 37.21
CA LYS A 89 8.42 -38.24 37.08
C LYS A 89 7.66 -37.12 37.79
N VAL A 90 6.33 -37.18 37.81
CA VAL A 90 5.48 -36.16 38.44
C VAL A 90 5.45 -36.30 39.97
N ILE A 91 5.66 -37.51 40.51
CA ILE A 91 5.52 -37.81 41.95
C ILE A 91 6.87 -37.90 42.67
N ALA A 92 7.99 -37.95 41.95
CA ALA A 92 9.33 -37.91 42.55
C ALA A 92 9.54 -36.63 43.38
N ALA A 93 10.24 -36.73 44.52
CA ALA A 93 10.52 -35.59 45.40
C ALA A 93 11.32 -34.46 44.70
N ASP A 94 12.13 -34.82 43.69
CA ASP A 94 12.87 -33.89 42.81
C ASP A 94 12.15 -33.66 41.46
N GLY A 95 10.85 -33.92 41.39
CA GLY A 95 10.03 -33.74 40.19
C GLY A 95 9.82 -32.26 39.83
N PRO A 96 9.55 -31.94 38.55
CA PRO A 96 9.22 -30.59 38.14
C PRO A 96 7.96 -30.09 38.85
N ASP A 97 7.96 -28.83 39.28
CA ASP A 97 6.85 -28.18 39.98
C ASP A 97 5.50 -28.46 39.25
N PRO A 98 4.45 -28.94 39.95
CA PRO A 98 3.15 -29.25 39.37
C PRO A 98 2.56 -28.14 38.50
N THR A 99 2.87 -26.87 38.82
CA THR A 99 2.42 -25.70 38.06
C THR A 99 3.09 -25.58 36.68
N VAL A 100 4.37 -25.94 36.59
CA VAL A 100 5.16 -25.94 35.34
C VAL A 100 4.66 -27.05 34.41
N VAL A 101 4.34 -28.21 34.95
CA VAL A 101 3.76 -29.32 34.18
C VAL A 101 2.38 -28.92 33.64
N GLN A 102 1.53 -28.25 34.44
CA GLN A 102 0.22 -27.77 33.98
C GLN A 102 0.33 -26.76 32.84
N ALA A 103 1.34 -25.87 32.87
CA ALA A 103 1.59 -24.90 31.81
C ALA A 103 2.00 -25.58 30.49
N SER A 104 2.73 -26.70 30.53
CA SER A 104 3.14 -27.41 29.32
C SER A 104 2.00 -28.05 28.51
N TYR A 105 0.88 -28.40 29.17
CA TYR A 105 -0.32 -28.94 28.51
C TYR A 105 -1.24 -27.87 27.93
N ARG A 106 -1.20 -26.65 28.47
CA ARG A 106 -1.89 -25.49 27.91
C ARG A 106 -0.96 -24.84 26.90
N GLY A 107 -0.98 -25.30 25.65
CA GLY A 107 -0.29 -24.61 24.56
C GLY A 107 -0.60 -23.10 24.58
N PRO A 108 0.27 -22.25 23.98
CA PRO A 108 0.06 -20.80 24.00
C PRO A 108 -1.35 -20.47 23.48
N PRO A 109 -2.09 -19.56 24.15
CA PRO A 109 -3.45 -19.22 23.73
C PRO A 109 -3.43 -18.73 22.27
N PRO A 110 -4.45 -19.07 21.46
CA PRO A 110 -4.55 -18.55 20.10
C PRO A 110 -4.50 -17.03 20.17
N SER A 111 -3.51 -16.40 19.50
CA SER A 111 -3.39 -14.96 19.49
C SER A 111 -4.66 -14.38 18.87
N LEU A 112 -5.40 -13.58 19.64
CA LEU A 112 -6.58 -12.85 19.14
C LEU A 112 -6.22 -12.08 17.85
N PRO A 113 -7.16 -11.97 16.89
CA PRO A 113 -6.94 -11.17 15.68
C PRO A 113 -6.49 -9.77 16.08
N LYS A 114 -5.35 -9.32 15.54
CA LYS A 114 -4.87 -7.96 15.80
C LYS A 114 -5.74 -6.98 15.02
N THR A 115 -6.30 -6.00 15.73
CA THR A 115 -6.96 -4.84 15.13
C THR A 115 -5.95 -4.06 14.29
N LEU A 116 -6.36 -3.64 13.09
CA LEU A 116 -5.57 -2.73 12.26
C LEU A 116 -5.47 -1.37 12.95
N SER A 117 -4.31 -0.74 12.86
CA SER A 117 -4.15 0.66 13.22
C SER A 117 -4.98 1.57 12.29
N ALA A 118 -5.26 2.78 12.74
CA ALA A 118 -5.98 3.77 11.93
C ALA A 118 -5.27 4.06 10.59
N ASP A 119 -3.93 4.11 10.61
CA ASP A 119 -3.10 4.37 9.42
C ASP A 119 -3.11 3.17 8.48
N GLU A 120 -3.06 1.94 8.99
CA GLU A 120 -3.17 0.73 8.17
C GLU A 120 -4.55 0.57 7.53
N ALA A 121 -5.61 0.95 8.26
CA ALA A 121 -6.97 0.99 7.74
C ALA A 121 -7.14 2.07 6.67
N LEU A 122 -6.52 3.24 6.84
CA LEU A 122 -6.50 4.30 5.83
C LEU A 122 -5.78 3.84 4.56
N VAL A 123 -4.63 3.17 4.70
CA VAL A 123 -3.90 2.57 3.58
C VAL A 123 -4.74 1.53 2.84
N LEU A 124 -5.48 0.69 3.57
CA LEU A 124 -6.38 -0.29 2.96
C LEU A 124 -7.47 0.40 2.12
N LEU A 125 -8.05 1.49 2.63
CA LEU A 125 -9.06 2.27 1.92
C LEU A 125 -8.53 2.79 0.57
N PHE A 126 -7.28 3.26 0.55
CA PHE A 126 -6.64 3.76 -0.66
C PHE A 126 -6.27 2.66 -1.64
N ASN A 127 -5.75 1.53 -1.17
CA ASN A 127 -5.35 0.42 -2.04
C ASN A 127 -6.55 -0.29 -2.68
N THR A 128 -7.67 -0.34 -1.97
CA THR A 128 -8.91 -0.99 -2.46
C THR A 128 -9.83 -0.03 -3.18
N ASN A 129 -9.50 1.26 -3.21
CA ASN A 129 -10.31 2.35 -3.76
C ASN A 129 -11.77 2.33 -3.26
N ARG A 130 -11.96 1.98 -1.99
CA ARG A 130 -13.30 1.81 -1.38
C ARG A 130 -13.85 3.13 -0.86
N THR A 131 -15.18 3.24 -0.86
CA THR A 131 -15.91 4.37 -0.25
C THR A 131 -16.07 4.15 1.26
N ARG A 132 -16.50 5.19 1.98
CA ARG A 132 -16.85 5.08 3.40
C ARG A 132 -17.91 4.00 3.66
N ALA A 133 -18.96 3.96 2.84
CA ALA A 133 -20.04 2.99 2.98
C ALA A 133 -19.52 1.56 2.84
N ALA A 134 -18.71 1.31 1.81
CA ALA A 134 -18.10 -0.02 1.61
C ALA A 134 -17.15 -0.41 2.75
N TYR A 135 -16.41 0.53 3.35
CA TYR A 135 -15.59 0.27 4.53
C TYR A 135 -16.44 -0.12 5.75
N GLN A 136 -17.56 0.57 5.97
CA GLN A 136 -18.48 0.28 7.08
C GLN A 136 -19.10 -1.11 6.92
N GLU A 137 -19.55 -1.46 5.72
CA GLU A 137 -20.09 -2.78 5.40
C GLU A 137 -19.08 -3.89 5.70
N VAL A 138 -17.85 -3.78 5.18
CA VAL A 138 -16.78 -4.76 5.44
C VAL A 138 -16.47 -4.90 6.93
N ARG A 139 -16.49 -3.78 7.67
CA ARG A 139 -16.26 -3.79 9.11
C ARG A 139 -17.39 -4.50 9.86
N GLU A 140 -18.64 -4.20 9.52
CA GLU A 140 -19.83 -4.81 10.14
C GLU A 140 -19.83 -6.32 9.89
N THR A 141 -19.64 -6.75 8.65
CA THR A 141 -19.51 -8.18 8.30
C THR A 141 -18.37 -8.86 9.07
N SER A 142 -17.20 -8.23 9.17
CA SER A 142 -16.07 -8.79 9.93
C SER A 142 -16.42 -8.98 11.41
N LYS A 143 -17.13 -8.00 11.99
CA LYS A 143 -17.57 -8.04 13.38
C LYS A 143 -18.62 -9.14 13.62
N ASP A 144 -19.53 -9.34 12.68
CA ASP A 144 -20.54 -10.42 12.73
C ASP A 144 -19.88 -11.81 12.73
N HIS A 145 -18.72 -11.94 12.08
CA HIS A 145 -17.90 -13.15 12.08
C HIS A 145 -16.88 -13.22 13.23
N VAL A 146 -17.10 -12.49 14.33
CA VAL A 146 -16.26 -12.49 15.55
C VAL A 146 -14.81 -12.07 15.28
N ALA A 147 -14.59 -11.31 14.20
CA ALA A 147 -13.28 -10.78 13.81
C ALA A 147 -13.32 -9.24 13.87
N ASP A 148 -12.94 -8.64 15.01
CA ASP A 148 -12.82 -7.18 15.14
C ASP A 148 -11.47 -6.71 14.58
N ILE A 149 -11.30 -6.80 13.26
CA ILE A 149 -10.04 -6.46 12.58
C ILE A 149 -9.99 -4.97 12.23
N PHE A 150 -11.13 -4.36 11.89
CA PHE A 150 -11.18 -3.00 11.33
C PHE A 150 -11.54 -1.94 12.39
N PRO A 151 -10.72 -0.88 12.56
CA PRO A 151 -11.03 0.19 13.50
C PRO A 151 -12.29 0.95 13.06
N GLN A 152 -12.94 1.61 14.03
CA GLN A 152 -14.07 2.49 13.73
C GLN A 152 -13.64 3.62 12.78
N PHE A 153 -14.56 4.06 11.91
CA PHE A 153 -14.24 5.05 10.88
C PHE A 153 -13.79 6.42 11.45
N ASN A 154 -14.18 6.75 12.68
CA ASN A 154 -13.73 7.99 13.34
C ASN A 154 -12.20 8.02 13.53
N PHE A 155 -11.59 6.90 13.90
CA PHE A 155 -10.12 6.82 14.00
C PHE A 155 -9.45 7.00 12.63
N VAL A 156 -10.07 6.48 11.56
CA VAL A 156 -9.60 6.68 10.17
C VAL A 156 -9.79 8.14 9.75
N LEU A 157 -10.86 8.80 10.18
CA LEU A 157 -11.09 10.22 9.94
C LEU A 157 -10.01 11.08 10.62
N ASP A 158 -9.62 10.74 11.85
CA ASP A 158 -8.56 11.45 12.55
C ASP A 158 -7.19 11.18 11.90
N ALA A 159 -6.96 10.00 11.35
CA ALA A 159 -5.81 9.73 10.48
C ALA A 159 -5.79 10.61 9.22
N LYS A 160 -6.95 10.81 8.57
CA LYS A 160 -7.07 11.72 7.43
C LYS A 160 -6.75 13.17 7.80
N LYS A 161 -7.33 13.68 8.90
CA LYS A 161 -7.07 15.05 9.39
C LYS A 161 -5.60 15.29 9.68
N ARG A 162 -4.87 14.29 10.19
CA ARG A 162 -3.41 14.37 10.41
C ARG A 162 -2.59 14.58 9.12
N CYS A 163 -3.16 14.30 7.95
CA CYS A 163 -2.51 14.47 6.65
C CYS A 163 -2.85 15.83 5.99
N HIS A 164 -3.64 16.68 6.64
CA HIS A 164 -4.10 17.95 6.07
C HIS A 164 -3.21 19.09 6.61
N PRO A 165 -2.59 19.90 5.73
CA PRO A 165 -1.88 21.10 6.14
C PRO A 165 -2.86 22.17 6.62
N ALA A 166 -2.33 23.18 7.33
CA ALA A 166 -3.11 24.37 7.67
C ALA A 166 -3.42 25.20 6.40
N GLY A 167 -4.41 26.11 6.53
CA GLY A 167 -4.71 27.16 5.54
C GLY A 167 -5.15 26.69 4.16
N VAL A 168 -5.74 25.50 4.06
CA VAL A 168 -6.45 25.06 2.85
C VAL A 168 -7.65 25.99 2.63
N VAL A 169 -7.65 26.74 1.54
CA VAL A 169 -8.76 27.59 1.11
C VAL A 169 -9.48 26.92 -0.05
N VAL A 170 -10.80 26.79 0.03
CA VAL A 170 -11.62 26.16 -1.00
C VAL A 170 -12.76 27.07 -1.40
N ASP A 171 -12.95 27.25 -2.69
CA ASP A 171 -14.08 27.97 -3.28
C ASP A 171 -14.78 27.11 -4.36
N ASP A 172 -15.71 27.71 -5.09
CA ASP A 172 -16.43 27.03 -6.16
C ASP A 172 -15.58 26.80 -7.42
N ARG A 173 -14.54 27.63 -7.62
CA ARG A 173 -13.62 27.60 -8.77
C ARG A 173 -12.51 26.58 -8.59
N GLY A 174 -12.03 26.39 -7.37
CA GLY A 174 -10.94 25.48 -7.05
C GLY A 174 -10.59 25.49 -5.56
N ALA A 175 -9.32 25.22 -5.29
CA ALA A 175 -8.77 25.17 -3.96
C ALA A 175 -7.28 25.47 -4.01
N SER A 176 -6.77 26.14 -2.99
CA SER A 176 -5.38 26.57 -2.87
C SER A 176 -4.85 26.31 -1.46
N VAL A 177 -3.54 26.11 -1.38
CA VAL A 177 -2.79 25.96 -0.12
C VAL A 177 -1.54 26.82 -0.25
N PRO A 178 -1.25 27.71 0.72
CA PRO A 178 -0.01 28.48 0.71
C PRO A 178 1.22 27.57 0.67
N VAL A 179 2.21 27.87 -0.17
CA VAL A 179 3.39 27.02 -0.36
C VAL A 179 4.13 26.78 0.96
N GLN A 180 4.30 27.82 1.77
CA GLN A 180 4.95 27.70 3.09
C GLN A 180 4.25 26.67 3.99
N GLN A 181 2.92 26.73 4.12
CA GLN A 181 2.18 25.84 5.02
C GLN A 181 2.17 24.40 4.53
N LEU A 182 2.19 24.20 3.21
CA LEU A 182 2.35 22.87 2.61
C LEU A 182 3.73 22.29 2.88
N LEU A 183 4.79 23.10 2.75
CA LEU A 183 6.17 22.70 3.01
C LEU A 183 6.42 22.43 4.49
N ASP A 184 5.90 23.27 5.40
CA ASP A 184 5.98 23.08 6.85
C ASP A 184 5.35 21.74 7.26
N HIS A 185 4.14 21.46 6.75
CA HIS A 185 3.46 20.20 6.99
C HIS A 185 4.28 19.03 6.45
N THR A 186 4.71 19.11 5.19
CA THR A 186 5.47 18.02 4.54
C THR A 186 6.80 17.75 5.26
N ALA A 187 7.53 18.80 5.65
CA ALA A 187 8.76 18.71 6.42
C ALA A 187 8.53 18.02 7.77
N SER A 188 7.47 18.39 8.49
CA SER A 188 7.09 17.75 9.76
C SER A 188 6.80 16.26 9.59
N ARG A 189 6.04 15.88 8.56
CA ARG A 189 5.71 14.48 8.27
C ARG A 189 6.96 13.67 7.89
N LEU A 190 7.86 14.23 7.07
CA LEU A 190 9.12 13.59 6.68
C LEU A 190 10.09 13.43 7.86
N CYS A 191 10.24 14.46 8.70
CA CYS A 191 11.07 14.40 9.89
C CYS A 191 10.54 13.32 10.86
N THR A 192 9.23 13.24 11.03
CA THR A 192 8.60 12.18 11.84
C THR A 192 8.89 10.78 11.27
N LEU A 193 8.80 10.61 9.95
CA LEU A 193 9.08 9.33 9.29
C LEU A 193 10.53 8.89 9.49
N GLN A 194 11.47 9.84 9.37
CA GLN A 194 12.91 9.59 9.42
C GLN A 194 13.52 9.88 10.80
N ALA A 195 12.70 9.99 11.86
CA ALA A 195 13.16 10.41 13.18
C ALA A 195 14.32 9.56 13.70
N SER A 196 14.27 8.25 13.51
CA SER A 196 15.34 7.32 13.92
C SER A 196 16.65 7.56 13.17
N VAL A 197 16.59 7.79 11.85
CA VAL A 197 17.76 8.08 11.02
C VAL A 197 18.38 9.41 11.41
N ILE A 198 17.54 10.44 11.55
CA ILE A 198 17.96 11.79 11.93
C ILE A 198 18.62 11.80 13.32
N GLN A 199 18.05 11.09 14.30
CA GLN A 199 18.63 10.95 15.63
C GLN A 199 19.96 10.19 15.65
N SER A 200 20.11 9.19 14.77
CA SER A 200 21.35 8.43 14.65
C SER A 200 22.47 9.19 13.93
N SER A 201 22.11 10.14 13.08
CA SER A 201 23.05 10.98 12.35
C SER A 201 23.46 12.18 13.19
N ALA A 202 24.74 12.55 13.20
CA ALA A 202 25.23 13.78 13.85
C ALA A 202 24.77 15.08 13.15
N ALA A 203 23.68 15.05 12.38
CA ALA A 203 23.05 16.17 11.70
C ALA A 203 22.28 17.07 12.69
N GLN A 204 22.99 17.57 13.70
CA GLN A 204 22.50 18.69 14.50
C GLN A 204 22.72 19.97 13.68
N GLY A 205 21.65 20.55 13.13
CA GLY A 205 21.67 21.98 12.81
C GLY A 205 20.84 22.46 11.61
N SER A 206 20.76 21.72 10.50
CA SER A 206 19.98 22.16 9.34
C SER A 206 19.77 21.03 8.33
N LEU A 207 18.53 20.82 7.89
CA LEU A 207 18.20 19.94 6.76
C LEU A 207 17.79 20.79 5.56
N ILE A 208 18.01 20.30 4.34
CA ILE A 208 17.50 20.92 3.11
C ILE A 208 16.42 20.03 2.53
N LEU A 209 15.20 20.56 2.39
CA LEU A 209 14.11 19.92 1.68
C LEU A 209 14.11 20.41 0.23
N THR A 210 14.61 19.56 -0.67
CA THR A 210 14.52 19.81 -2.12
C THR A 210 13.17 19.32 -2.64
N SER A 211 12.34 20.23 -3.15
CA SER A 211 11.00 19.92 -3.64
C SER A 211 10.75 20.42 -5.06
N LYS A 212 9.79 19.77 -5.73
CA LYS A 212 9.26 20.20 -7.04
C LYS A 212 7.83 20.69 -6.85
N TYR A 213 7.40 21.63 -7.69
CA TYR A 213 6.06 22.21 -7.59
C TYR A 213 5.43 22.48 -8.97
N GLY A 214 4.10 22.57 -8.97
CA GLY A 214 3.28 22.99 -10.11
C GLY A 214 1.85 22.45 -9.99
N PHE A 215 0.84 23.32 -9.87
CA PHE A 215 -0.56 22.94 -10.04
C PHE A 215 -1.52 24.16 -10.13
N ILE A 216 -2.35 24.28 -11.18
CA ILE A 216 -3.55 25.15 -11.22
C ILE A 216 -4.70 24.52 -12.03
N PHE A 217 -5.95 24.73 -11.57
CA PHE A 217 -7.19 24.33 -12.24
C PHE A 217 -7.77 25.43 -13.13
N GLU A 218 -7.09 25.78 -14.21
CA GLU A 218 -7.68 26.66 -15.23
C GLU A 218 -7.23 26.24 -16.62
N LYS A 219 -8.02 26.61 -17.62
CA LYS A 219 -7.68 26.35 -19.02
C LYS A 219 -6.39 27.10 -19.33
N GLU A 220 -5.37 26.37 -19.74
CA GLU A 220 -4.05 26.91 -20.06
C GLU A 220 -4.17 28.11 -21.01
N SER A 221 -3.72 29.27 -20.53
CA SER A 221 -3.54 30.50 -21.31
C SER A 221 -2.14 31.05 -21.03
N LYS A 222 -1.56 31.75 -21.99
CA LYS A 222 -0.19 32.28 -21.83
C LYS A 222 -0.14 33.28 -20.67
N GLU A 223 -1.19 34.08 -20.54
CA GLU A 223 -1.34 35.13 -19.54
C GLU A 223 -1.43 34.52 -18.14
N LEU A 224 -2.27 33.49 -17.97
CA LEU A 224 -2.42 32.80 -16.69
C LEU A 224 -1.11 32.09 -16.31
N THR A 225 -0.54 31.30 -17.22
CA THR A 225 0.72 30.57 -16.96
C THR A 225 1.83 31.51 -16.48
N THR A 226 1.93 32.70 -17.09
CA THR A 226 2.93 33.70 -16.74
C THR A 226 2.62 34.35 -15.38
N ALA A 227 1.37 34.76 -15.13
CA ALA A 227 0.97 35.38 -13.87
C ALA A 227 1.16 34.43 -12.69
N THR A 228 0.75 33.18 -12.84
CA THR A 228 0.94 32.11 -11.85
C THR A 228 2.41 31.85 -11.57
N TYR A 229 3.25 31.79 -12.61
CA TYR A 229 4.68 31.58 -12.45
C TYR A 229 5.28 32.68 -11.56
N PHE A 230 4.98 33.95 -11.84
CA PHE A 230 5.48 35.07 -11.04
C PHE A 230 4.98 35.05 -9.60
N GLN A 231 3.70 34.74 -9.38
CA GLN A 231 3.16 34.62 -8.03
C GLN A 231 3.87 33.51 -7.24
N LEU A 232 4.01 32.32 -7.83
CA LEU A 232 4.70 31.21 -7.19
C LEU A 232 6.17 31.53 -6.96
N GLN A 233 6.85 32.18 -7.90
CA GLN A 233 8.23 32.59 -7.72
C GLN A 233 8.39 33.54 -6.53
N GLN A 234 7.48 34.51 -6.37
CA GLN A 234 7.47 35.41 -5.21
C GLN A 234 7.21 34.66 -3.89
N GLU A 235 6.30 33.68 -3.89
CA GLU A 235 6.08 32.81 -2.72
C GLU A 235 7.33 31.99 -2.39
N VAL A 236 8.03 31.46 -3.41
CA VAL A 236 9.28 30.69 -3.23
C VAL A 236 10.42 31.56 -2.70
N GLU A 237 10.58 32.78 -3.23
CA GLU A 237 11.60 33.73 -2.79
C GLU A 237 11.38 34.24 -1.36
N SER A 238 10.14 34.21 -0.89
CA SER A 238 9.76 34.61 0.48
C SER A 238 9.70 33.45 1.47
N LEU A 239 10.09 32.23 1.08
CA LEU A 239 10.06 31.07 1.97
C LEU A 239 11.00 31.22 3.16
N THR A 240 10.51 30.79 4.31
CA THR A 240 11.26 30.71 5.56
C THR A 240 11.53 29.25 5.92
N PRO A 241 12.64 28.94 6.61
CA PRO A 241 12.90 27.58 7.07
C PRO A 241 11.80 27.07 8.01
N SER A 242 11.35 25.83 7.80
CA SER A 242 10.41 25.18 8.72
C SER A 242 11.13 24.76 9.99
N VAL A 243 10.50 24.99 11.14
CA VAL A 243 11.02 24.54 12.44
C VAL A 243 10.21 23.33 12.90
N VAL A 244 10.86 22.17 13.04
CA VAL A 244 10.22 20.91 13.42
C VAL A 244 10.76 20.43 14.76
N GLN A 245 9.88 20.18 15.73
CA GLN A 245 10.23 19.54 17.00
C GLN A 245 10.10 18.02 16.86
N LEU A 246 11.20 17.29 17.02
CA LEU A 246 11.21 15.82 16.95
C LEU A 246 11.01 15.19 18.34
N THR A 247 11.69 15.73 19.34
CA THR A 247 11.61 15.33 20.75
C THR A 247 11.72 16.59 21.60
N ASN A 248 11.38 16.51 22.89
CA ASN A 248 11.40 17.66 23.80
C ASN A 248 12.71 18.47 23.76
N ASP A 249 13.84 17.81 23.45
CA ASP A 249 15.17 18.43 23.43
C ASP A 249 15.78 18.61 22.02
N VAL A 250 15.09 18.19 20.94
CA VAL A 250 15.65 18.24 19.57
C VAL A 250 14.71 18.99 18.64
N THR A 251 15.17 20.17 18.22
CA THR A 251 14.52 21.00 17.20
C THR A 251 15.39 21.05 15.94
N ILE A 252 14.75 20.90 14.79
CA ILE A 252 15.42 20.92 13.48
C ILE A 252 14.88 22.07 12.64
N SER A 253 15.80 22.82 12.04
CA SER A 253 15.48 23.80 11.01
C SER A 253 15.62 23.15 9.63
N VAL A 254 14.56 23.19 8.83
CA VAL A 254 14.52 22.66 7.46
C VAL A 254 14.45 23.83 6.48
N ARG A 255 15.54 24.06 5.75
CA ARG A 255 15.59 25.03 4.66
C ARG A 255 14.95 24.43 3.40
N HIS A 256 14.20 25.21 2.66
CA HIS A 256 13.56 24.76 1.41
C HIS A 256 14.37 25.19 0.20
N GLU A 257 14.56 24.27 -0.74
CA GLU A 257 15.12 24.55 -2.05
C GLU A 257 14.16 24.00 -3.11
N MET A 258 13.66 24.87 -3.99
CA MET A 258 12.66 24.49 -4.97
C MET A 258 13.22 24.61 -6.39
N THR A 259 13.01 23.59 -7.19
CA THR A 259 13.42 23.59 -8.60
C THR A 259 12.20 23.36 -9.48
N LEU A 260 11.92 24.31 -10.37
CA LEU A 260 10.83 24.21 -11.34
C LEU A 260 11.26 23.37 -12.55
N THR A 261 11.05 22.04 -12.46
CA THR A 261 11.35 21.12 -13.57
C THR A 261 10.12 20.41 -14.13
N MET A 262 9.00 20.43 -13.41
CA MET A 262 7.75 19.80 -13.83
C MET A 262 6.92 20.73 -14.72
N ILE A 263 7.53 21.22 -15.79
CA ILE A 263 6.89 22.05 -16.81
C ILE A 263 7.25 21.56 -18.20
N ASP A 264 6.28 21.60 -19.10
CA ASP A 264 6.49 21.18 -20.48
C ASP A 264 7.23 22.27 -21.29
N GLY A 265 7.65 21.91 -22.50
CA GLY A 265 8.32 22.84 -23.39
C GLY A 265 7.44 24.03 -23.81
N LYS A 266 6.11 23.90 -23.81
CA LYS A 266 5.20 24.97 -24.22
C LYS A 266 5.06 26.01 -23.12
N VAL A 267 4.86 25.58 -21.87
CA VAL A 267 4.86 26.40 -20.66
C VAL A 267 6.18 27.13 -20.54
N HIS A 268 7.31 26.42 -20.70
CA HIS A 268 8.63 27.06 -20.70
C HIS A 268 8.76 28.14 -21.79
N ASN A 269 8.34 27.85 -23.03
CA ASN A 269 8.38 28.83 -24.11
C ASN A 269 7.46 30.03 -23.85
N ALA A 270 6.29 29.82 -23.23
CA ALA A 270 5.38 30.89 -22.84
C ALA A 270 6.02 31.82 -21.79
N ILE A 271 6.65 31.25 -20.75
CA ILE A 271 7.38 32.00 -19.72
C ILE A 271 8.53 32.81 -20.33
N GLN A 272 9.25 32.22 -21.27
CA GLN A 272 10.39 32.88 -21.95
C GLN A 272 9.96 33.85 -23.06
N GLY A 273 8.65 34.00 -23.35
CA GLY A 273 8.14 34.86 -24.42
C GLY A 273 8.51 34.39 -25.84
N ILE A 274 8.89 33.12 -26.01
CA ILE A 274 9.33 32.57 -27.29
C ILE A 274 8.10 32.27 -28.17
N ARG A 275 8.06 32.83 -29.38
CA ARG A 275 6.96 32.60 -30.33
C ARG A 275 7.10 31.26 -31.06
N PRO A 276 6.02 30.47 -31.20
CA PRO A 276 6.04 29.27 -32.04
C PRO A 276 6.32 29.64 -33.49
N VAL A 277 7.20 28.90 -34.16
CA VAL A 277 7.40 29.03 -35.60
C VAL A 277 6.26 28.31 -36.32
N GLU A 278 5.47 29.04 -37.08
CA GLU A 278 4.37 28.52 -37.87
C GLU A 278 4.93 27.68 -39.03
N LYS A 279 4.48 26.42 -39.14
CA LYS A 279 4.94 25.51 -40.20
C LYS A 279 3.90 25.44 -41.31
N GLU A 280 4.31 25.81 -42.51
CA GLU A 280 3.52 25.67 -43.72
C GLU A 280 3.42 24.18 -44.11
N LYS A 281 2.21 23.61 -44.09
CA LYS A 281 1.98 22.20 -44.43
C LYS A 281 1.70 22.05 -45.93
N GLN A 282 2.71 21.61 -46.67
CA GLN A 282 2.60 21.33 -48.10
C GLN A 282 1.75 20.06 -48.38
N ARG A 283 0.99 20.06 -49.47
CA ARG A 283 0.03 18.99 -49.83
C ARG A 283 0.66 17.60 -50.00
N ILE A 284 1.90 17.51 -50.50
CA ILE A 284 2.66 16.25 -50.71
C ILE A 284 2.86 15.49 -49.39
N VAL A 285 2.96 16.21 -48.26
CA VAL A 285 3.17 15.62 -46.93
C VAL A 285 1.95 14.82 -46.46
N LYS A 286 0.74 15.12 -46.96
CA LYS A 286 -0.50 14.50 -46.48
C LYS A 286 -0.63 13.04 -46.94
N GLU A 287 -0.28 12.75 -48.19
CA GLU A 287 -0.39 11.41 -48.77
C GLU A 287 0.65 10.45 -48.18
N GLN A 288 1.90 10.89 -48.06
CA GLN A 288 2.95 10.12 -47.37
C GLN A 288 2.60 9.88 -45.90
N LYS A 289 2.04 10.88 -45.22
CA LYS A 289 1.55 10.72 -43.84
C LYS A 289 0.47 9.64 -43.76
N GLN A 290 -0.50 9.61 -44.68
CA GLN A 290 -1.55 8.58 -44.70
C GLN A 290 -0.99 7.17 -44.95
N ARG A 291 -0.03 7.01 -45.87
CA ARG A 291 0.68 5.75 -46.08
C ARG A 291 1.33 5.25 -44.79
N ILE A 292 2.16 6.08 -44.18
CA ILE A 292 2.88 5.76 -42.93
C ILE A 292 1.90 5.39 -41.81
N GLN A 293 0.83 6.17 -41.62
CA GLN A 293 -0.20 5.87 -40.61
C GLN A 293 -0.88 4.52 -40.81
N THR A 294 -1.09 4.13 -42.07
CA THR A 294 -1.74 2.87 -42.43
C THR A 294 -0.79 1.70 -42.18
N GLU A 295 0.48 1.82 -42.57
CA GLU A 295 1.51 0.80 -42.34
C GLU A 295 1.78 0.57 -40.85
N PHE A 296 1.87 1.63 -40.03
CA PHE A 296 2.01 1.50 -38.58
C PHE A 296 0.81 0.81 -37.94
N ARG A 297 -0.41 1.09 -38.42
CA ARG A 297 -1.62 0.42 -37.95
C ARG A 297 -1.65 -1.05 -38.32
N GLN A 298 -1.23 -1.40 -39.55
CA GLN A 298 -1.27 -2.78 -40.04
C GLN A 298 -0.15 -3.65 -39.44
N ARG A 299 1.09 -3.15 -39.41
CA ARG A 299 2.26 -3.93 -38.98
C ARG A 299 2.44 -3.97 -37.46
N LEU A 300 2.21 -2.84 -36.78
CA LEU A 300 2.47 -2.71 -35.34
C LEU A 300 1.20 -2.52 -34.50
N GLY A 301 0.03 -2.36 -35.13
CA GLY A 301 -1.21 -2.04 -34.40
C GLY A 301 -1.16 -0.67 -33.72
N LEU A 302 -0.31 0.24 -34.20
CA LEU A 302 -0.11 1.57 -33.61
C LEU A 302 -0.88 2.63 -34.37
N LEU A 303 -1.60 3.49 -33.64
CA LEU A 303 -2.24 4.68 -34.18
C LEU A 303 -1.30 5.86 -33.98
N ILE A 304 -0.69 6.36 -35.05
CA ILE A 304 0.33 7.42 -34.99
C ILE A 304 -0.18 8.72 -35.62
N ASP A 305 0.07 9.85 -34.96
CA ASP A 305 -0.16 11.22 -35.45
C ASP A 305 -1.61 11.47 -35.95
N GLN A 306 -2.58 10.81 -35.30
CA GLN A 306 -4.01 11.03 -35.52
C GLN A 306 -4.55 12.01 -34.48
N PRO A 307 -5.38 13.00 -34.87
CA PRO A 307 -5.99 13.92 -33.91
C PRO A 307 -6.95 13.18 -32.98
N LEU A 308 -6.90 13.51 -31.69
CA LEU A 308 -7.84 12.94 -30.71
C LEU A 308 -9.24 13.57 -30.86
N PRO A 309 -10.32 12.83 -30.51
CA PRO A 309 -11.67 13.40 -30.45
C PRO A 309 -11.70 14.59 -29.50
N GLY A 310 -12.08 15.78 -30.01
CA GLY A 310 -12.04 17.04 -29.26
C GLY A 310 -10.95 18.03 -29.69
N GLY A 311 -10.10 17.66 -30.66
CA GLY A 311 -9.23 18.60 -31.39
C GLY A 311 -7.94 19.02 -30.67
N ALA A 312 -7.72 18.59 -29.42
CA ALA A 312 -6.50 18.83 -28.66
C ALA A 312 -5.64 17.56 -28.57
N GLY A 313 -4.41 17.64 -29.08
CA GLY A 313 -3.44 16.53 -29.02
C GLY A 313 -3.52 15.54 -30.18
N THR A 314 -2.62 14.54 -30.14
CA THR A 314 -2.54 13.46 -31.12
C THR A 314 -2.42 12.12 -30.42
N THR A 315 -2.61 11.02 -31.13
CA THR A 315 -2.42 9.64 -30.62
C THR A 315 -0.96 9.30 -30.28
N ASN A 316 -0.02 10.24 -30.50
CA ASN A 316 1.37 10.11 -30.07
C ASN A 316 1.48 10.40 -28.57
N ASP A 317 1.16 9.40 -27.74
CA ASP A 317 1.37 9.43 -26.31
C ASP A 317 2.65 8.64 -25.92
N GLY A 318 2.96 8.62 -24.61
CA GLY A 318 4.14 7.90 -24.10
C GLY A 318 4.12 6.40 -24.39
N ASN A 319 2.94 5.78 -24.52
CA ASN A 319 2.84 4.35 -24.83
C ASN A 319 3.15 4.08 -26.30
N SER A 320 2.60 4.89 -27.20
CA SER A 320 2.91 4.88 -28.63
C SER A 320 4.41 5.09 -28.86
N ALA A 321 5.02 6.07 -28.17
CA ALA A 321 6.45 6.34 -28.27
C ALA A 321 7.32 5.15 -27.80
N ARG A 322 6.99 4.55 -26.64
CA ARG A 322 7.72 3.37 -26.13
C ARG A 322 7.67 2.20 -27.11
N ARG A 323 6.50 1.92 -27.69
CA ARG A 323 6.36 0.83 -28.68
C ARG A 323 7.08 1.13 -29.99
N PHE A 324 7.07 2.38 -30.46
CA PHE A 324 7.79 2.82 -31.65
C PHE A 324 9.31 2.55 -31.53
N PHE A 325 9.90 2.90 -30.38
CA PHE A 325 11.34 2.73 -30.13
C PHE A 325 11.75 1.30 -29.74
N LEU A 326 10.80 0.49 -29.25
CA LEU A 326 11.03 -0.93 -28.99
C LEU A 326 11.20 -1.70 -30.31
N GLU A 327 10.29 -1.48 -31.25
CA GLU A 327 10.28 -2.11 -32.57
C GLU A 327 11.04 -1.27 -33.60
N HIS A 328 12.25 -0.82 -33.26
CA HIS A 328 12.98 0.17 -34.04
C HIS A 328 13.28 -0.25 -35.49
N GLU A 329 13.47 -1.54 -35.76
CA GLU A 329 13.70 -2.08 -37.11
C GLU A 329 12.45 -1.92 -37.97
N THR A 330 11.30 -2.41 -37.49
CA THR A 330 10.02 -2.26 -38.20
C THR A 330 9.66 -0.78 -38.37
N SER A 331 9.90 0.05 -37.35
CA SER A 331 9.68 1.50 -37.42
C SER A 331 10.57 2.16 -38.47
N ALA A 332 11.84 1.74 -38.59
CA ALA A 332 12.79 2.24 -39.58
C ALA A 332 12.36 1.87 -41.00
N ASP A 333 11.94 0.62 -41.21
CA ASP A 333 11.44 0.12 -42.50
C ASP A 333 10.24 0.92 -42.98
N ILE A 334 9.25 1.16 -42.11
CA ILE A 334 8.02 1.89 -42.46
C ILE A 334 8.36 3.34 -42.86
N LEU A 335 9.27 3.97 -42.11
CA LEU A 335 9.66 5.37 -42.33
C LEU A 335 10.69 5.55 -43.44
N GLY A 336 11.37 4.47 -43.87
CA GLY A 336 12.52 4.56 -44.78
C GLY A 336 13.71 5.29 -44.15
N LEU A 337 13.95 5.08 -42.85
CA LEU A 337 15.04 5.71 -42.10
C LEU A 337 16.10 4.69 -41.72
N ASP A 338 17.29 5.17 -41.34
CA ASP A 338 18.33 4.31 -40.79
C ASP A 338 17.91 3.72 -39.43
N SER A 339 17.91 2.39 -39.34
CA SER A 339 17.50 1.68 -38.12
C SER A 339 18.47 1.92 -36.97
N THR A 340 19.76 2.13 -37.27
CA THR A 340 20.78 2.44 -36.26
C THR A 340 20.47 3.78 -35.60
N LEU A 341 20.11 4.81 -36.36
CA LEU A 341 19.72 6.10 -35.82
C LEU A 341 18.53 5.99 -34.85
N ILE A 342 17.47 5.27 -35.21
CA ILE A 342 16.29 5.09 -34.34
C ILE A 342 16.68 4.34 -33.05
N ARG A 343 17.51 3.30 -33.17
CA ARG A 343 18.04 2.56 -32.02
C ARG A 343 18.88 3.43 -31.09
N ARG A 344 19.75 4.29 -31.63
CA ARG A 344 20.55 5.23 -30.82
C ARG A 344 19.67 6.20 -30.04
N PHE A 345 18.63 6.75 -30.67
CA PHE A 345 17.63 7.56 -29.98
C PHE A 345 16.90 6.78 -28.88
N SER A 346 16.51 5.53 -29.15
CA SER A 346 15.89 4.65 -28.15
C SER A 346 16.79 4.51 -26.91
N TYR A 347 18.09 4.29 -27.08
CA TYR A 347 19.01 4.12 -25.95
C TYR A 347 19.24 5.42 -25.17
N LEU A 348 19.41 6.55 -25.87
CA LEU A 348 19.56 7.87 -25.23
C LEU A 348 18.32 8.24 -24.41
N LEU A 349 17.12 8.04 -24.97
CA LEU A 349 15.86 8.31 -24.26
C LEU A 349 15.67 7.39 -23.06
N ARG A 350 15.99 6.10 -23.19
CA ARG A 350 15.90 5.14 -22.07
C ARG A 350 16.85 5.48 -20.94
N ALA A 351 18.07 5.91 -21.26
CA ALA A 351 19.03 6.37 -20.25
C ALA A 351 18.54 7.66 -19.57
N ALA A 352 18.11 8.67 -20.35
CA ALA A 352 17.66 9.96 -19.82
C ALA A 352 16.35 9.85 -19.01
N SER A 353 15.42 8.97 -19.41
CA SER A 353 14.18 8.70 -18.67
C SER A 353 14.37 7.73 -17.51
N SER A 354 15.58 7.22 -17.28
CA SER A 354 15.85 6.36 -16.14
C SER A 354 15.96 7.16 -14.84
N ASN A 355 15.78 6.48 -13.71
CA ASN A 355 16.01 7.04 -12.38
C ASN A 355 17.47 6.84 -11.91
N PHE A 356 18.42 6.74 -12.85
CA PHE A 356 19.85 6.65 -12.57
C PHE A 356 20.57 7.88 -13.10
N HIS A 357 21.61 8.33 -12.42
CA HIS A 357 22.47 9.39 -12.93
C HIS A 357 23.15 8.95 -14.23
N LEU A 358 23.22 9.86 -15.20
CA LEU A 358 23.94 9.63 -16.45
C LEU A 358 25.45 9.64 -16.20
N ASP A 359 26.18 8.81 -16.93
CA ASP A 359 27.62 8.99 -17.13
C ASP A 359 27.79 10.10 -18.17
N GLU A 360 28.12 11.32 -17.74
CA GLU A 360 28.07 12.50 -18.61
C GLU A 360 29.07 12.43 -19.75
N GLU A 361 30.22 11.79 -19.53
CA GLU A 361 31.24 11.61 -20.55
C GLU A 361 30.78 10.62 -21.62
N ARG A 362 30.40 9.41 -21.20
CA ARG A 362 29.96 8.36 -22.14
C ARG A 362 28.68 8.73 -22.86
N PHE A 363 27.70 9.27 -22.14
CA PHE A 363 26.47 9.77 -22.72
C PHE A 363 26.75 10.91 -23.69
N GLY A 364 27.61 11.86 -23.32
CA GLY A 364 27.97 13.00 -24.17
C GLY A 364 28.62 12.57 -25.49
N VAL A 365 29.59 11.66 -25.46
CA VAL A 365 30.22 11.10 -26.67
C VAL A 365 29.17 10.42 -27.54
N TYR A 366 28.35 9.53 -26.96
CA TYR A 366 27.31 8.81 -27.70
C TYR A 366 26.27 9.74 -28.32
N ALA A 367 25.89 10.81 -27.62
CA ALA A 367 24.95 11.81 -28.07
C ALA A 367 25.50 12.67 -29.23
N VAL A 368 26.75 13.13 -29.12
CA VAL A 368 27.41 13.92 -30.18
C VAL A 368 27.61 13.10 -31.45
N GLU A 369 28.02 11.83 -31.33
CA GLU A 369 28.09 10.92 -32.48
C GLU A 369 26.72 10.75 -33.16
N THR A 370 25.65 10.62 -32.37
CA THR A 370 24.28 10.53 -32.88
C THR A 370 23.89 11.83 -33.61
N ALA A 371 24.28 12.98 -33.07
CA ALA A 371 24.05 14.28 -33.72
C ALA A 371 24.78 14.38 -35.07
N ARG A 372 26.04 13.92 -35.14
CA ARG A 372 26.81 13.89 -36.41
C ARG A 372 26.13 12.98 -37.45
N MET A 373 25.67 11.81 -37.04
CA MET A 373 24.92 10.89 -37.91
C MET A 373 23.65 11.55 -38.47
N LEU A 374 22.86 12.17 -37.60
CA LEU A 374 21.63 12.88 -37.98
C LEU A 374 21.92 14.02 -38.98
N VAL A 375 22.95 14.84 -38.74
CA VAL A 375 23.32 15.94 -39.65
C VAL A 375 23.85 15.41 -40.98
N SER A 376 24.63 14.32 -40.97
CA SER A 376 25.19 13.74 -42.20
C SER A 376 24.13 13.12 -43.11
N GLN A 377 23.15 12.41 -42.55
CA GLN A 377 22.11 11.70 -43.31
C GLN A 377 20.88 12.58 -43.59
N TYR A 378 20.56 13.48 -42.66
CA TYR A 378 19.30 14.23 -42.65
C TYR A 378 19.52 15.73 -42.42
N GLY A 379 20.68 16.27 -42.79
CA GLY A 379 21.03 17.69 -42.60
C GLY A 379 20.10 18.69 -43.30
N TRP A 380 19.31 18.23 -44.26
CA TRP A 380 18.23 19.01 -44.89
C TRP A 380 17.07 19.32 -43.93
N PHE A 381 16.88 18.52 -42.87
CA PHE A 381 15.84 18.73 -41.87
C PHE A 381 16.40 19.47 -40.65
N ARG A 382 15.81 20.62 -40.33
CA ARG A 382 16.22 21.39 -39.15
C ARG A 382 15.95 20.59 -37.86
N MET A 383 17.00 20.37 -37.07
CA MET A 383 16.92 19.66 -35.79
C MET A 383 15.88 20.32 -34.86
N PRO A 384 14.90 19.55 -34.34
CA PRO A 384 13.95 20.05 -33.35
C PRO A 384 14.63 20.46 -32.05
N GLN A 385 14.05 21.44 -31.33
CA GLN A 385 14.62 21.95 -30.07
C GLN A 385 14.76 20.85 -29.00
N SER A 386 13.79 19.94 -28.88
CA SER A 386 13.85 18.81 -27.94
C SER A 386 15.00 17.85 -28.26
N VAL A 387 15.21 17.54 -29.54
CA VAL A 387 16.32 16.70 -30.01
C VAL A 387 17.66 17.38 -29.74
N HIS A 388 17.76 18.69 -29.98
CA HIS A 388 18.97 19.46 -29.69
C HIS A 388 19.29 19.48 -28.18
N LYS A 389 18.29 19.72 -27.34
CA LYS A 389 18.43 19.67 -25.87
C LYS A 389 18.92 18.28 -25.41
N LEU A 390 18.37 17.21 -25.96
CA LEU A 390 18.80 15.84 -25.65
C LEU A 390 20.24 15.57 -26.09
N LEU A 391 20.59 15.91 -27.33
CA LEU A 391 21.88 15.52 -27.91
C LEU A 391 23.06 16.39 -27.47
N ILE A 392 22.81 17.67 -27.17
CA ILE A 392 23.86 18.65 -26.88
C ILE A 392 23.88 19.06 -25.40
N HIS A 393 22.73 19.27 -24.78
CA HIS A 393 22.66 19.86 -23.44
C HIS A 393 22.41 18.85 -22.32
N ALA A 394 21.89 17.65 -22.61
CA ALA A 394 21.53 16.67 -21.57
C ALA A 394 22.70 16.29 -20.64
N PRO A 395 23.96 16.10 -21.10
CA PRO A 395 25.08 15.84 -20.19
C PRO A 395 25.31 16.98 -19.20
N THR A 396 25.34 18.22 -19.69
CA THR A 396 25.56 19.42 -18.87
C THR A 396 24.42 19.65 -17.89
N VAL A 397 23.17 19.45 -18.33
CA VAL A 397 21.99 19.56 -17.46
C VAL A 397 22.03 18.47 -16.39
N SER A 398 22.35 17.21 -16.75
CA SER A 398 22.46 16.11 -15.80
C SER A 398 23.53 16.37 -14.74
N ALA A 399 24.67 16.95 -15.12
CA ALA A 399 25.75 17.29 -14.18
C ALA A 399 25.33 18.36 -13.15
N GLY A 400 24.44 19.27 -13.53
CA GLY A 400 23.95 20.34 -12.66
C GLY A 400 22.77 19.95 -11.75
N MET A 401 22.25 18.73 -11.87
CA MET A 401 21.06 18.29 -11.14
C MET A 401 21.40 17.37 -9.96
N LEU A 402 20.75 17.62 -8.82
CA LEU A 402 20.90 16.79 -7.62
C LEU A 402 20.37 15.37 -7.84
N LEU A 403 19.23 15.24 -8.52
CA LEU A 403 18.56 13.98 -8.79
C LEU A 403 18.62 13.61 -10.28
N PRO A 404 18.51 12.32 -10.63
CA PRO A 404 18.46 11.86 -12.02
C PRO A 404 17.39 12.56 -12.87
N LEU A 405 17.65 12.70 -14.17
CA LEU A 405 16.72 13.36 -15.10
C LEU A 405 15.31 12.74 -15.08
N GLY A 406 15.19 11.42 -15.10
CA GLY A 406 13.90 10.72 -15.03
C GLY A 406 13.13 11.03 -13.74
N ALA A 407 13.84 11.13 -12.61
CA ALA A 407 13.23 11.50 -11.34
C ALA A 407 12.73 12.95 -11.35
N MET A 408 13.33 13.82 -12.16
CA MET A 408 13.00 15.24 -12.30
C MET A 408 11.93 15.56 -13.35
N SER A 409 11.37 14.53 -13.99
CA SER A 409 10.35 14.62 -15.04
C SER A 409 8.97 15.08 -14.53
N GLU A 410 8.18 15.67 -15.44
CA GLU A 410 6.77 16.03 -15.21
C GLU A 410 5.79 14.83 -15.27
N GLU A 411 6.22 13.66 -15.76
CA GLU A 411 5.35 12.48 -15.96
C GLU A 411 4.58 12.08 -14.70
N ALA A 412 5.22 12.20 -13.52
CA ALA A 412 4.59 11.87 -12.25
C ALA A 412 3.41 12.82 -11.95
N GLN A 413 3.54 14.11 -12.26
CA GLN A 413 2.48 15.08 -12.11
C GLN A 413 1.36 14.84 -13.12
N GLU A 414 1.68 14.53 -14.38
CA GLU A 414 0.66 14.21 -15.39
C GLU A 414 -0.16 12.97 -15.03
N ALA A 415 0.48 11.93 -14.48
CA ALA A 415 -0.20 10.74 -14.01
C ALA A 415 -1.25 11.05 -12.92
N ARG A 416 -1.02 12.08 -12.10
CA ARG A 416 -1.98 12.53 -11.07
C ARG A 416 -3.26 13.09 -11.66
N ASN A 417 -3.28 13.52 -12.92
CA ASN A 417 -4.53 13.92 -13.59
C ASN A 417 -5.51 12.76 -13.73
N LYS A 418 -5.03 11.52 -13.81
CA LYS A 418 -5.89 10.32 -13.82
C LYS A 418 -6.54 10.13 -12.45
N ASP A 419 -5.75 10.20 -11.39
CA ASP A 419 -6.23 10.08 -10.01
C ASP A 419 -7.22 11.20 -9.68
N PHE A 420 -6.94 12.42 -10.14
CA PHE A 420 -7.84 13.57 -10.00
C PHE A 420 -9.24 13.27 -10.54
N LYS A 421 -9.33 12.80 -11.79
CA LYS A 421 -10.61 12.45 -12.43
C LYS A 421 -11.33 11.36 -11.65
N ALA A 422 -10.62 10.30 -11.26
CA ALA A 422 -11.19 9.18 -10.51
C ALA A 422 -11.68 9.59 -9.11
N ILE A 423 -10.93 10.44 -8.40
CA ILE A 423 -11.32 10.97 -7.08
C ILE A 423 -12.56 11.83 -7.22
N ARG A 424 -12.60 12.71 -8.22
CA ARG A 424 -13.75 13.59 -8.45
C ARG A 424 -15.00 12.79 -8.73
N GLU A 425 -14.91 11.74 -9.55
CA GLU A 425 -16.06 10.90 -9.93
C GLU A 425 -16.56 10.01 -8.78
N HIS A 426 -15.66 9.33 -8.07
CA HIS A 426 -16.04 8.25 -7.14
C HIS A 426 -15.83 8.56 -5.65
N HIS A 427 -15.09 9.61 -5.31
CA HIS A 427 -14.65 9.88 -3.93
C HIS A 427 -14.95 11.29 -3.44
N SER A 428 -15.66 12.11 -4.22
CA SER A 428 -16.11 13.44 -3.81
C SER A 428 -17.62 13.49 -3.60
N ARG A 429 -18.07 14.28 -2.62
CA ARG A 429 -19.49 14.55 -2.42
C ARG A 429 -20.02 15.46 -3.53
N GLN A 430 -21.07 15.00 -4.20
CA GLN A 430 -21.73 15.74 -5.29
C GLN A 430 -22.87 16.64 -4.77
N ILE A 431 -22.69 17.23 -3.58
CA ILE A 431 -23.70 18.09 -2.93
C ILE A 431 -23.53 19.54 -3.38
N SER A 432 -22.28 20.00 -3.48
CA SER A 432 -21.93 21.31 -4.00
C SER A 432 -20.53 21.28 -4.60
N ARG A 433 -20.22 22.25 -5.48
CA ARG A 433 -18.88 22.40 -6.06
C ARG A 433 -17.81 22.58 -4.97
N VAL A 434 -18.09 23.39 -3.96
CA VAL A 434 -17.19 23.63 -2.83
C VAL A 434 -16.89 22.32 -2.10
N GLN A 435 -17.90 21.53 -1.75
CA GLN A 435 -17.68 20.25 -1.06
C GLN A 435 -16.92 19.24 -1.92
N SER A 436 -17.22 19.20 -3.22
CA SER A 436 -16.49 18.34 -4.17
C SER A 436 -15.02 18.74 -4.24
N ASN A 437 -14.72 20.04 -4.35
CA ASN A 437 -13.35 20.57 -4.35
C ASN A 437 -12.63 20.31 -3.01
N THR A 438 -13.33 20.43 -1.87
CA THR A 438 -12.78 20.11 -0.55
C THR A 438 -12.35 18.64 -0.46
N ASP A 439 -13.25 17.71 -0.83
CA ASP A 439 -12.96 16.28 -0.79
C ASP A 439 -11.82 15.89 -1.72
N LEU A 440 -11.77 16.55 -2.88
CA LEU A 440 -10.76 16.34 -3.91
C LEU A 440 -9.37 16.74 -3.40
N VAL A 441 -9.21 17.95 -2.87
CA VAL A 441 -7.91 18.40 -2.32
C VAL A 441 -7.50 17.58 -1.10
N HIS A 442 -8.42 17.31 -0.18
CA HIS A 442 -8.11 16.47 0.98
C HIS A 442 -7.65 15.07 0.55
N ARG A 443 -8.32 14.45 -0.43
CA ARG A 443 -7.92 13.12 -0.90
C ARG A 443 -6.58 13.15 -1.64
N LEU A 444 -6.29 14.20 -2.40
CA LEU A 444 -4.98 14.35 -3.03
C LEU A 444 -3.88 14.42 -1.97
N LEU A 445 -4.04 15.27 -0.95
CA LEU A 445 -3.11 15.43 0.18
C LEU A 445 -2.91 14.14 0.96
N GLU A 446 -4.00 13.44 1.28
CA GLU A 446 -3.98 12.16 1.98
C GLU A 446 -3.19 11.09 1.20
N THR A 447 -3.33 11.05 -0.13
CA THR A 447 -2.63 10.07 -0.97
C THR A 447 -1.16 10.39 -1.21
N SER A 448 -0.76 11.65 -1.04
CA SER A 448 0.63 12.12 -1.15
C SER A 448 1.35 12.22 0.20
N ASP A 449 0.69 11.88 1.30
CA ASP A 449 1.25 12.03 2.64
C ASP A 449 2.52 11.18 2.84
N PRO A 450 3.64 11.78 3.32
CA PRO A 450 4.91 11.07 3.46
C PRO A 450 4.90 9.91 4.46
N LEU A 451 4.03 9.92 5.48
CA LEU A 451 3.95 8.83 6.47
C LEU A 451 3.04 7.69 5.99
N ILE A 452 1.96 8.01 5.27
CA ILE A 452 1.03 7.02 4.72
C ILE A 452 1.58 6.32 3.47
N SER A 453 2.28 7.05 2.60
CA SER A 453 2.77 6.53 1.32
C SER A 453 3.68 5.29 1.45
N PRO A 454 4.68 5.24 2.35
CA PRO A 454 5.53 4.05 2.53
C PRO A 454 4.76 2.83 3.03
N LEU A 455 3.78 3.02 3.92
CA LEU A 455 2.91 1.93 4.40
C LEU A 455 2.08 1.34 3.27
N ARG A 456 1.67 2.18 2.32
CA ARG A 456 0.98 1.77 1.10
C ARG A 456 1.88 0.92 0.20
N MET A 457 3.12 1.34 0.00
CA MET A 457 4.09 0.67 -0.87
C MET A 457 4.55 -0.68 -0.32
N ARG A 458 4.74 -0.83 1.00
CA ARG A 458 5.11 -2.12 1.62
C ARG A 458 4.11 -3.26 1.34
N LYS A 459 2.84 -2.92 1.09
CA LYS A 459 1.77 -3.90 0.81
C LYS A 459 1.63 -4.22 -0.68
N LEU A 460 2.20 -3.41 -1.56
CA LEU A 460 2.25 -3.69 -3.00
C LEU A 460 3.44 -4.61 -3.25
N LYS A 461 3.18 -5.85 -3.70
CA LYS A 461 4.24 -6.77 -4.14
C LYS A 461 4.89 -6.19 -5.40
N ILE A 462 5.96 -5.40 -5.23
CA ILE A 462 6.78 -4.96 -6.36
C ILE A 462 7.56 -6.20 -6.85
N PRO A 463 7.49 -6.58 -8.13
CA PRO A 463 8.27 -7.68 -8.66
C PRO A 463 9.76 -7.45 -8.38
N THR A 464 10.44 -8.46 -7.82
CA THR A 464 11.87 -8.50 -7.50
C THR A 464 12.79 -8.55 -8.73
N THR A 465 12.33 -8.13 -9.90
CA THR A 465 13.25 -7.84 -11.01
C THR A 465 14.08 -6.63 -10.61
N THR A 466 15.39 -6.80 -10.49
CA THR A 466 16.33 -5.71 -10.28
C THR A 466 16.13 -4.67 -11.38
N ALA A 467 16.00 -3.39 -11.02
CA ALA A 467 15.71 -2.30 -11.97
C ALA A 467 16.73 -2.23 -13.14
N THR A 468 17.91 -2.84 -12.97
CA THR A 468 18.97 -2.99 -13.97
C THR A 468 18.68 -4.04 -15.05
N ASP A 469 17.88 -5.07 -14.77
CA ASP A 469 17.58 -6.15 -15.74
C ASP A 469 16.65 -5.68 -16.87
N GLN A 470 16.09 -4.49 -16.72
CA GLN A 470 15.16 -3.89 -17.66
C GLN A 470 15.87 -3.16 -18.81
N PHE A 471 17.20 -3.03 -18.77
CA PHE A 471 17.98 -2.24 -19.73
C PHE A 471 19.01 -3.08 -20.51
N PRO A 472 19.17 -2.85 -21.83
CA PRO A 472 20.29 -3.38 -22.60
C PRO A 472 21.63 -2.96 -22.02
N SER A 473 22.67 -3.77 -22.24
CA SER A 473 24.05 -3.49 -21.84
C SER A 473 24.54 -2.10 -22.25
N GLU A 474 24.17 -1.67 -23.46
CA GLU A 474 24.54 -0.40 -24.05
C GLU A 474 23.89 0.77 -23.30
N VAL A 475 22.64 0.61 -22.84
CA VAL A 475 21.98 1.63 -22.03
C VAL A 475 22.62 1.69 -20.65
N LEU A 476 22.91 0.54 -20.04
CA LEU A 476 23.61 0.47 -18.76
C LEU A 476 24.99 1.13 -18.82
N ALA A 477 25.70 1.03 -19.95
CA ALA A 477 27.00 1.67 -20.14
C ALA A 477 26.94 3.21 -20.18
N LEU A 478 25.76 3.80 -20.45
CA LEU A 478 25.51 5.24 -20.42
C LEU A 478 25.07 5.76 -19.04
N LEU A 479 24.83 4.86 -18.09
CA LEU A 479 24.42 5.18 -16.74
C LEU A 479 25.63 5.04 -15.81
N ARG A 480 25.70 5.89 -14.79
CA ARG A 480 26.62 5.63 -13.68
C ARG A 480 26.19 4.34 -13.01
N ALA A 481 27.15 3.44 -12.75
CA ALA A 481 26.88 2.21 -12.01
C ALA A 481 26.13 2.57 -10.72
N PRO A 482 25.05 1.84 -10.36
CA PRO A 482 24.35 2.11 -9.12
C PRO A 482 25.38 1.98 -8.00
N SER A 483 25.74 3.11 -7.38
CA SER A 483 26.48 3.07 -6.13
C SER A 483 25.63 2.26 -5.17
N ALA A 484 26.16 1.11 -4.76
CA ALA A 484 25.46 0.19 -3.90
C ALA A 484 24.96 0.96 -2.65
N LYS A 485 23.64 1.09 -2.55
CA LYS A 485 22.89 1.63 -1.40
C LYS A 485 23.15 3.11 -1.09
N LEU A 486 22.11 3.92 -1.30
CA LEU A 486 21.77 5.02 -0.39
C LEU A 486 20.47 4.64 0.33
#